data_AF-A0A946AH99-F1
#
_entry.id   AF-A0A946AH99-F1
#
_cell.length_a   1.000
_cell.length_b   1.000
_cell.length_c   1.000
_cell.angle_alpha   90.00
_cell.angle_beta   90.00
_cell.angle_gamma   90.00
#
_symmetry.space_group_name_H-M   'P 1'
#
loop_
_entity.id
_entity.type
_entity.pdbx_description
1 polymer ?
#
loop_
_entity_poly.entity_id
_entity_poly.type
_entity_poly.pdbx_seq_one_letter_code
_entity_poly.pdbx_strand_id
1 'polypeptide(L)'
;MAVSPNPFPNSMPEGYQVLADEPVFDAARHLALEAPQKVWSLADFGYGDDVIATTPSLVAAAGPFRLLSDEGVEAVQMVCRNLRDVRRMEEGQRTSAFVSGAVYRSRFLRELTNSPEVAAFLSEIAGTRLLPHSMPSQQVYINYAPDDLSKAVDNWHVDSIGFDYVLMASDPATLNGGRFEFFCGTMEQAADLLGTQASALTEGFADDLPAELVETINFPGPGYALFQQGHLVLHRATRLFEVAERITLVPGYVTADQSGDDPTKVERITTWGEPGILAELARHAAWQSRVKLESLIEQMPIADDPDAIVASLRNATADIDRLIASLEEKN
;
A
#
# COMPACT_ATOMS: atom_id res chain seq x y z
N MET A 1 1.37 -12.88 22.37
CA MET A 1 -0.06 -12.50 22.16
C MET A 1 -0.36 -12.25 20.69
N ALA A 2 -1.62 -12.28 20.23
CA ALA A 2 -1.93 -11.91 18.84
C ALA A 2 -1.74 -10.40 18.63
N VAL A 3 -0.86 -10.02 17.70
CA VAL A 3 -0.57 -8.61 17.37
C VAL A 3 -1.86 -7.90 16.93
N SER A 4 -2.17 -6.75 17.53
CA SER A 4 -3.34 -5.95 17.18
C SER A 4 -2.95 -4.77 16.26
N PRO A 5 -3.86 -4.32 15.37
CA PRO A 5 -3.64 -3.12 14.57
C PRO A 5 -3.29 -1.90 15.44
N ASN A 6 -2.51 -0.97 14.88
CA ASN A 6 -2.25 0.30 15.56
C ASN A 6 -3.58 1.09 15.67
N PRO A 7 -3.99 1.55 16.86
CA PRO A 7 -5.21 2.34 17.00
C PRO A 7 -5.20 3.58 16.10
N PHE A 8 -6.35 3.96 15.57
CA PHE A 8 -6.49 5.22 14.84
C PHE A 8 -6.17 6.40 15.80
N PRO A 9 -5.49 7.46 15.34
CA PRO A 9 -5.16 8.60 16.19
C PRO A 9 -6.42 9.28 16.79
N ASN A 10 -6.32 9.72 18.04
CA ASN A 10 -7.38 10.48 18.72
C ASN A 10 -7.47 11.95 18.26
N SER A 11 -6.55 12.38 17.39
CA SER A 11 -6.47 13.72 16.84
C SER A 11 -6.32 13.65 15.32
N MET A 12 -6.88 14.63 14.63
CA MET A 12 -6.72 14.78 13.18
C MET A 12 -5.63 15.81 12.89
N PRO A 13 -4.71 15.54 11.94
CA PRO A 13 -3.75 16.56 11.51
C PRO A 13 -4.44 17.80 10.93
N GLU A 14 -3.79 18.95 11.06
CA GLU A 14 -4.30 20.22 10.52
C GLU A 14 -4.45 20.14 8.99
N GLY A 15 -5.53 20.73 8.45
CA GLY A 15 -5.79 20.77 7.00
C GLY A 15 -6.59 19.60 6.44
N TYR A 16 -6.79 18.52 7.21
CA TYR A 16 -7.82 17.53 6.86
C TYR A 16 -9.22 18.06 7.23
N GLN A 17 -10.19 17.76 6.38
CA GLN A 17 -11.60 18.10 6.57
C GLN A 17 -12.42 16.84 6.37
N VAL A 18 -13.27 16.54 7.36
CA VAL A 18 -14.17 15.38 7.34
C VAL A 18 -15.37 15.70 6.45
N LEU A 19 -15.79 14.73 5.63
CA LEU A 19 -17.04 14.80 4.89
C LEU A 19 -18.23 14.85 5.85
N ALA A 20 -19.15 15.78 5.62
CA ALA A 20 -20.36 15.91 6.43
C ALA A 20 -21.39 14.81 6.10
N ASP A 21 -21.60 14.56 4.81
CA ASP A 21 -22.57 13.60 4.30
C ASP A 21 -21.82 12.49 3.53
N GLU A 22 -21.78 11.30 4.12
CA GLU A 22 -21.19 10.10 3.54
C GLU A 22 -21.97 8.85 3.98
N PRO A 23 -21.86 7.71 3.27
CA PRO A 23 -22.54 6.49 3.66
C PRO A 23 -21.90 5.92 4.93
N VAL A 24 -22.67 5.14 5.70
CA VAL A 24 -22.12 4.40 6.86
C VAL A 24 -21.67 3.04 6.36
N PHE A 25 -20.43 2.64 6.65
CA PHE A 25 -19.92 1.35 6.20
C PHE A 25 -20.61 0.19 6.94
N ASP A 26 -21.12 -0.77 6.18
CA ASP A 26 -21.66 -2.05 6.63
C ASP A 26 -21.02 -3.16 5.81
N ALA A 27 -20.22 -4.01 6.45
CA ALA A 27 -19.49 -5.09 5.79
C ALA A 27 -20.42 -6.09 5.10
N ALA A 28 -21.59 -6.39 5.68
CA ALA A 28 -22.54 -7.36 5.12
C ALA A 28 -23.22 -6.84 3.85
N ARG A 29 -23.29 -5.52 3.69
CA ARG A 29 -23.90 -4.87 2.53
C ARG A 29 -22.89 -4.52 1.46
N HIS A 30 -21.74 -3.99 1.84
CA HIS A 30 -20.79 -3.37 0.90
C HIS A 30 -19.70 -4.33 0.40
N LEU A 31 -19.44 -5.44 1.09
CA LEU A 31 -18.43 -6.40 0.65
C LEU A 31 -19.04 -7.53 -0.17
N ALA A 32 -18.30 -7.98 -1.17
CA ALA A 32 -18.56 -9.19 -1.95
C ALA A 32 -17.22 -9.88 -2.22
N LEU A 33 -16.68 -10.52 -1.17
CA LEU A 33 -15.34 -11.10 -1.16
C LEU A 33 -15.32 -12.41 -1.97
N GLU A 34 -14.77 -12.36 -3.18
CA GLU A 34 -14.61 -13.51 -4.08
C GLU A 34 -13.12 -13.70 -4.39
N ALA A 35 -12.59 -14.92 -4.24
CA ALA A 35 -11.17 -15.24 -4.38
C ALA A 35 -10.56 -14.80 -5.75
N PRO A 36 -9.24 -14.53 -5.80
CA PRO A 36 -8.55 -14.11 -7.02
C PRO A 36 -8.58 -15.19 -8.10
N GLN A 37 -8.68 -14.75 -9.35
CA GLN A 37 -8.62 -15.65 -10.52
C GLN A 37 -7.23 -16.24 -10.74
N LYS A 38 -6.18 -15.49 -10.40
CA LYS A 38 -4.78 -15.88 -10.56
C LYS A 38 -3.95 -15.37 -9.40
N VAL A 39 -2.95 -16.16 -9.02
CA VAL A 39 -1.93 -15.83 -8.02
C VAL A 39 -0.58 -15.99 -8.69
N TRP A 40 0.27 -14.98 -8.54
CA TRP A 40 1.66 -15.01 -8.97
C TRP A 40 2.56 -15.02 -7.74
N SER A 41 3.49 -15.96 -7.68
CA SER A 41 4.45 -16.05 -6.59
C SER A 41 5.69 -15.19 -6.86
N LEU A 42 6.47 -14.91 -5.81
CA LEU A 42 7.79 -14.30 -5.94
C LEU A 42 8.73 -15.16 -6.80
N ALA A 43 8.59 -16.49 -6.74
CA ALA A 43 9.35 -17.41 -7.58
C ALA A 43 8.98 -17.26 -9.06
N ASP A 44 7.69 -17.03 -9.39
CA ASP A 44 7.26 -16.75 -10.77
C ASP A 44 7.87 -15.45 -11.31
N PHE A 45 8.18 -14.50 -10.43
CA PHE A 45 8.87 -13.24 -10.74
C PHE A 45 10.41 -13.40 -10.77
N GLY A 46 10.93 -14.59 -10.47
CA GLY A 46 12.37 -14.88 -10.49
C GLY A 46 13.14 -14.45 -9.25
N TYR A 47 12.47 -14.14 -8.15
CA TYR A 47 13.15 -13.90 -6.87
C TYR A 47 13.82 -15.17 -6.35
N GLY A 48 15.03 -15.00 -5.79
CA GLY A 48 15.81 -16.09 -5.19
C GLY A 48 15.33 -16.49 -3.80
N ASP A 49 15.79 -17.67 -3.35
CA ASP A 49 15.45 -18.23 -2.03
C ASP A 49 15.84 -17.30 -0.87
N ASP A 50 16.85 -16.46 -1.04
CA ASP A 50 17.32 -15.49 -0.06
C ASP A 50 16.32 -14.35 0.19
N VAL A 51 15.70 -13.83 -0.88
CA VAL A 51 14.63 -12.82 -0.77
C VAL A 51 13.34 -13.48 -0.28
N ILE A 52 13.02 -14.66 -0.81
CA ILE A 52 11.80 -15.40 -0.43
C ILE A 52 11.82 -15.77 1.05
N ALA A 53 12.96 -16.20 1.60
CA ALA A 53 13.08 -16.60 3.01
C ALA A 53 12.92 -15.43 4.00
N THR A 54 13.17 -14.20 3.56
CA THR A 54 13.04 -13.00 4.39
C THR A 54 11.72 -12.25 4.17
N THR A 55 10.92 -12.69 3.20
CA THR A 55 9.63 -12.06 2.87
C THR A 55 8.48 -12.80 3.55
N PRO A 56 7.57 -12.11 4.26
CA PRO A 56 6.50 -12.76 5.02
C PRO A 56 5.41 -13.45 4.15
N SER A 57 5.44 -13.26 2.83
CA SER A 57 4.49 -13.82 1.86
C SER A 57 5.22 -14.35 0.64
N LEU A 58 4.80 -15.51 0.14
CA LEU A 58 5.28 -16.07 -1.14
C LEU A 58 4.57 -15.45 -2.36
N VAL A 59 3.45 -14.76 -2.14
CA VAL A 59 2.62 -14.17 -3.21
C VAL A 59 3.18 -12.81 -3.60
N ALA A 60 3.60 -12.65 -4.84
CA ALA A 60 3.99 -11.36 -5.41
C ALA A 60 2.75 -10.50 -5.70
N ALA A 61 1.79 -11.07 -6.44
CA ALA A 61 0.53 -10.43 -6.79
C ALA A 61 -0.61 -11.45 -6.85
N ALA A 62 -1.85 -11.01 -6.70
CA ALA A 62 -3.03 -11.87 -6.83
C ALA A 62 -4.27 -11.08 -7.28
N GLY A 63 -4.97 -11.59 -8.28
CA GLY A 63 -6.21 -11.01 -8.79
C GLY A 63 -6.53 -11.38 -10.23
N PRO A 64 -7.49 -10.70 -10.86
CA PRO A 64 -8.47 -9.86 -10.17
C PRO A 64 -9.32 -10.68 -9.19
N PHE A 65 -9.71 -10.08 -8.07
CA PHE A 65 -10.67 -10.61 -7.10
C PHE A 65 -11.80 -9.61 -6.88
N ARG A 66 -12.99 -10.06 -6.47
CA ARG A 66 -14.08 -9.13 -6.12
C ARG A 66 -13.96 -8.76 -4.65
N LEU A 67 -14.02 -7.47 -4.35
CA LEU A 67 -14.00 -6.94 -2.99
C LEU A 67 -15.36 -6.34 -2.62
N LEU A 68 -15.96 -5.56 -3.52
CA LEU A 68 -17.18 -4.81 -3.25
C LEU A 68 -18.41 -5.43 -3.93
N SER A 69 -19.53 -5.35 -3.21
CA SER A 69 -20.86 -5.51 -3.81
C SER A 69 -21.21 -4.27 -4.65
N ASP A 70 -22.32 -4.34 -5.39
CA ASP A 70 -22.79 -3.19 -6.17
C ASP A 70 -23.12 -1.99 -5.26
N GLU A 71 -23.72 -2.21 -4.08
CA GLU A 71 -23.94 -1.16 -3.08
C GLU A 71 -22.62 -0.58 -2.56
N GLY A 72 -21.60 -1.43 -2.35
CA GLY A 72 -20.27 -0.99 -1.95
C GLY A 72 -19.58 -0.12 -3.00
N VAL A 73 -19.74 -0.48 -4.28
CA VAL A 73 -19.25 0.32 -5.41
C VAL A 73 -19.89 1.70 -5.42
N GLU A 74 -21.22 1.78 -5.30
CA GLU A 74 -21.93 3.07 -5.27
C GLU A 74 -21.45 3.96 -4.12
N ALA A 75 -21.30 3.38 -2.93
CA ALA A 75 -20.81 4.08 -1.74
C ALA A 75 -19.37 4.60 -1.93
N VAL A 76 -18.46 3.77 -2.43
CA VAL A 76 -17.07 4.16 -2.72
C VAL A 76 -17.02 5.26 -3.77
N GLN A 77 -17.75 5.13 -4.88
CA GLN A 77 -17.78 6.15 -5.93
C GLN A 77 -18.30 7.48 -5.41
N MET A 78 -19.35 7.48 -4.58
CA MET A 78 -19.88 8.71 -3.95
C MET A 78 -18.82 9.39 -3.09
N VAL A 79 -18.14 8.64 -2.22
CA VAL A 79 -17.09 9.20 -1.35
C VAL A 79 -15.92 9.73 -2.16
N CYS A 80 -15.44 8.98 -3.16
CA CYS A 80 -14.34 9.43 -4.02
C CYS A 80 -14.71 10.71 -4.78
N ARG A 81 -15.92 10.81 -5.35
CA ARG A 81 -16.37 12.04 -6.02
C ARG A 81 -16.43 13.23 -5.06
N ASN A 82 -16.89 13.02 -3.82
CA ASN A 82 -16.92 14.07 -2.79
C ASN A 82 -15.52 14.51 -2.33
N LEU A 83 -14.50 13.65 -2.47
CA LEU A 83 -13.10 13.98 -2.17
C LEU A 83 -12.32 14.52 -3.36
N ARG A 84 -12.91 14.56 -4.57
CA ARG A 84 -12.19 14.92 -5.80
C ARG A 84 -11.63 16.34 -5.77
N ASP A 85 -12.28 17.28 -5.11
CA ASP A 85 -11.85 18.69 -5.10
C ASP A 85 -10.66 18.96 -4.16
N VAL A 86 -10.36 18.04 -3.24
CA VAL A 86 -9.20 18.14 -2.34
C VAL A 86 -7.99 17.35 -2.85
N ARG A 87 -8.05 16.86 -4.09
CA ARG A 87 -6.93 16.15 -4.72
C ARG A 87 -5.74 17.07 -4.93
N ARG A 88 -4.53 16.51 -4.83
CA ARG A 88 -3.27 17.17 -5.12
C ARG A 88 -2.88 16.89 -6.57
N MET A 89 -2.58 17.95 -7.32
CA MET A 89 -1.95 17.89 -8.64
C MET A 89 -0.55 18.48 -8.46
N GLU A 90 0.51 17.66 -8.45
CA GLU A 90 1.88 18.16 -8.29
C GLU A 90 2.71 17.88 -9.56
N GLU A 91 3.35 18.91 -10.09
CA GLU A 91 4.30 18.76 -11.20
C GLU A 91 5.53 17.98 -10.73
N GLY A 92 5.98 17.01 -11.54
CA GLY A 92 7.17 16.21 -11.25
C GLY A 92 6.95 15.03 -10.29
N GLN A 93 5.73 14.79 -9.81
CA GLN A 93 5.41 13.55 -9.08
C GLN A 93 5.03 12.40 -10.03
N ARG A 94 5.28 11.16 -9.59
CA ARG A 94 4.93 9.95 -10.35
C ARG A 94 3.42 9.78 -10.53
N THR A 95 2.65 10.02 -9.47
CA THR A 95 1.19 9.93 -9.47
C THR A 95 0.64 11.30 -9.78
N SER A 96 -0.01 11.43 -10.94
CA SER A 96 -0.39 12.75 -11.44
C SER A 96 -1.52 13.41 -10.64
N ALA A 97 -2.38 12.60 -10.01
CA ALA A 97 -3.58 13.09 -9.35
C ALA A 97 -4.06 12.17 -8.23
N PHE A 98 -3.99 12.63 -6.98
CA PHE A 98 -4.35 11.78 -5.84
C PHE A 98 -4.91 12.54 -4.63
N VAL A 99 -5.60 11.81 -3.75
CA VAL A 99 -5.93 12.21 -2.38
C VAL A 99 -5.23 11.24 -1.43
N SER A 100 -4.42 11.78 -0.53
CA SER A 100 -3.84 11.03 0.59
C SER A 100 -4.51 11.38 1.92
N GLY A 101 -4.35 10.53 2.92
CA GLY A 101 -5.03 10.69 4.21
C GLY A 101 -6.55 10.63 4.10
N ALA A 102 -7.09 9.90 3.10
CA ALA A 102 -8.53 9.82 2.89
C ALA A 102 -9.29 9.24 4.10
N VAL A 103 -8.64 8.41 4.93
CA VAL A 103 -9.21 7.91 6.21
C VAL A 103 -9.46 8.99 7.26
N TYR A 104 -8.78 10.15 7.18
CA TYR A 104 -9.10 11.30 8.03
C TYR A 104 -10.30 12.08 7.50
N ARG A 105 -10.56 11.98 6.19
CA ARG A 105 -11.61 12.74 5.50
C ARG A 105 -12.93 11.97 5.42
N SER A 106 -12.87 10.65 5.41
CA SER A 106 -14.03 9.77 5.27
C SER A 106 -14.02 8.69 6.33
N ARG A 107 -15.07 8.67 7.15
CA ARG A 107 -15.36 7.58 8.07
C ARG A 107 -15.67 6.29 7.32
N PHE A 108 -16.38 6.36 6.20
CA PHE A 108 -16.66 5.19 5.37
C PHE A 108 -15.37 4.50 4.91
N LEU A 109 -14.44 5.25 4.31
CA LEU A 109 -13.16 4.69 3.85
C LEU A 109 -12.32 4.18 5.01
N ARG A 110 -12.31 4.89 6.14
CA ARG A 110 -11.61 4.41 7.35
C ARG A 110 -12.16 3.07 7.82
N GLU A 111 -13.48 2.91 7.88
CA GLU A 111 -14.11 1.66 8.32
C GLU A 111 -13.92 0.53 7.29
N LEU A 112 -13.98 0.83 5.99
CA LEU A 112 -13.69 -0.12 4.91
C LEU A 112 -12.24 -0.65 4.98
N THR A 113 -11.25 0.24 5.10
CA THR A 113 -9.82 -0.16 5.09
C THR A 113 -9.38 -0.82 6.38
N ASN A 114 -10.09 -0.55 7.49
CA ASN A 114 -9.88 -1.21 8.78
C ASN A 114 -10.85 -2.38 9.03
N SER A 115 -11.61 -2.83 8.02
CA SER A 115 -12.53 -3.96 8.16
C SER A 115 -11.77 -5.25 8.49
N PRO A 116 -12.15 -5.96 9.57
CA PRO A 116 -11.55 -7.26 9.90
C PRO A 116 -11.86 -8.33 8.83
N GLU A 117 -12.99 -8.24 8.14
CA GLU A 117 -13.35 -9.12 7.03
C GLU A 117 -12.40 -8.97 5.85
N VAL A 118 -12.09 -7.72 5.45
CA VAL A 118 -11.12 -7.43 4.39
C VAL A 118 -9.72 -7.89 4.80
N ALA A 119 -9.28 -7.59 6.02
CA ALA A 119 -7.97 -8.01 6.51
C ALA A 119 -7.83 -9.54 6.55
N ALA A 120 -8.86 -10.27 6.98
CA ALA A 120 -8.86 -11.73 6.98
C ALA A 120 -8.78 -12.29 5.56
N PHE A 121 -9.59 -11.76 4.64
CA PHE A 121 -9.59 -12.18 3.23
C PHE A 121 -8.24 -11.95 2.54
N LEU A 122 -7.62 -10.78 2.75
CA LEU A 122 -6.29 -10.50 2.21
C LEU A 122 -5.21 -11.36 2.88
N SER A 123 -5.37 -11.71 4.16
CA SER A 123 -4.45 -12.63 4.84
C SER A 123 -4.48 -14.03 4.22
N GLU A 124 -5.66 -14.51 3.83
CA GLU A 124 -5.80 -15.78 3.12
C GLU A 124 -5.10 -15.74 1.76
N ILE A 125 -5.24 -14.64 1.01
CA ILE A 125 -4.54 -14.44 -0.26
C ILE A 125 -3.02 -14.39 -0.06
N ALA A 126 -2.54 -13.63 0.91
CA ALA A 126 -1.11 -13.44 1.15
C ALA A 126 -0.42 -14.68 1.77
N GLY A 127 -1.19 -15.60 2.35
CA GLY A 127 -0.63 -16.72 3.12
C GLY A 127 0.04 -16.28 4.43
N THR A 128 -0.16 -15.03 4.85
CA THR A 128 0.34 -14.46 6.10
C THR A 128 -0.69 -13.50 6.67
N ARG A 129 -0.67 -13.31 7.99
CA ARG A 129 -1.65 -12.46 8.65
C ARG A 129 -1.34 -10.99 8.36
N LEU A 130 -2.25 -10.31 7.67
CA LEU A 130 -2.17 -8.89 7.38
C LEU A 130 -3.02 -8.05 8.33
N LEU A 131 -2.57 -6.83 8.56
CA LEU A 131 -3.26 -5.78 9.33
C LEU A 131 -3.28 -4.50 8.48
N PRO A 132 -4.31 -3.64 8.61
CA PRO A 132 -4.30 -2.33 7.97
C PRO A 132 -3.01 -1.58 8.29
N HIS A 133 -2.47 -0.82 7.35
CA HIS A 133 -1.21 -0.12 7.57
C HIS A 133 -1.29 0.74 8.85
N SER A 134 -0.25 0.71 9.67
CA SER A 134 -0.25 1.37 10.98
C SER A 134 -0.06 2.89 10.92
N MET A 135 0.22 3.42 9.72
CA MET A 135 0.14 4.84 9.37
C MET A 135 -1.19 5.13 8.67
N PRO A 136 -2.09 5.96 9.26
CA PRO A 136 -3.37 6.31 8.65
C PRO A 136 -3.27 6.86 7.22
N SER A 137 -2.28 7.69 6.90
CA SER A 137 -2.16 8.26 5.55
C SER A 137 -1.89 7.21 4.48
N GLN A 138 -1.31 6.06 4.88
CA GLN A 138 -1.05 4.89 4.04
C GLN A 138 -2.20 3.88 4.02
N GLN A 139 -3.27 4.09 4.80
CA GLN A 139 -4.42 3.16 4.81
C GLN A 139 -5.30 3.30 3.57
N VAL A 140 -5.26 4.43 2.85
CA VAL A 140 -5.81 4.54 1.49
C VAL A 140 -5.34 5.81 0.79
N TYR A 141 -4.81 5.62 -0.42
CA TYR A 141 -4.73 6.65 -1.45
C TYR A 141 -5.90 6.51 -2.41
N ILE A 142 -6.40 7.63 -2.92
CA ILE A 142 -7.34 7.64 -4.04
C ILE A 142 -6.62 8.26 -5.22
N ASN A 143 -6.44 7.51 -6.30
CA ASN A 143 -5.84 7.99 -7.53
C ASN A 143 -6.93 8.35 -8.53
N TYR A 144 -6.80 9.50 -9.18
CA TYR A 144 -7.68 10.00 -10.22
C TYR A 144 -6.93 10.05 -11.56
N ALA A 145 -7.65 10.06 -12.67
CA ALA A 145 -7.08 10.40 -13.96
C ALA A 145 -6.46 11.81 -13.94
N PRO A 146 -5.29 12.02 -14.56
CA PRO A 146 -4.77 13.37 -14.81
C PRO A 146 -5.65 14.14 -15.79
N ASP A 147 -5.62 15.46 -15.70
CA ASP A 147 -6.26 16.35 -16.70
C ASP A 147 -5.47 16.36 -18.03
N ASP A 148 -4.18 16.03 -18.00
CA ASP A 148 -3.28 15.93 -19.15
C ASP A 148 -3.12 14.47 -19.62
N LEU A 149 -3.71 14.13 -20.76
CA LEU A 149 -3.68 12.79 -21.36
C LEU A 149 -2.28 12.34 -21.85
N SER A 150 -1.29 13.24 -21.88
CA SER A 150 0.10 12.84 -22.16
C SER A 150 0.74 12.14 -20.96
N LYS A 151 0.22 12.36 -19.75
CA LYS A 151 0.73 11.79 -18.51
C LYS A 151 0.12 10.42 -18.23
N ALA A 152 0.93 9.52 -17.70
CA ALA A 152 0.42 8.32 -17.06
C ALA A 152 -0.41 8.69 -15.81
N VAL A 153 -1.32 7.81 -15.44
CA VAL A 153 -2.01 7.95 -14.15
C VAL A 153 -1.01 7.75 -13.03
N ASP A 154 -0.17 6.72 -13.18
CA ASP A 154 1.02 6.49 -12.36
C ASP A 154 2.11 5.83 -13.20
N ASN A 155 3.35 6.32 -13.06
CA ASN A 155 4.51 5.80 -13.78
C ASN A 155 4.97 4.44 -13.21
N TRP A 156 5.90 3.75 -13.86
CA TRP A 156 6.49 2.52 -13.30
C TRP A 156 7.16 2.81 -11.97
N HIS A 157 6.75 2.10 -10.93
CA HIS A 157 7.34 2.22 -9.61
C HIS A 157 7.16 0.97 -8.76
N VAL A 158 7.93 0.90 -7.67
CA VAL A 158 7.57 0.13 -6.48
C VAL A 158 7.11 1.09 -5.38
N ASP A 159 6.35 0.57 -4.44
CA ASP A 159 5.87 1.33 -3.31
C ASP A 159 6.90 1.51 -2.21
N SER A 160 6.54 2.44 -1.32
CA SER A 160 7.25 2.72 -0.07
C SER A 160 6.64 1.96 1.11
N ILE A 161 5.72 1.01 0.86
CA ILE A 161 5.03 0.17 1.84
C ILE A 161 5.01 -1.29 1.39
N GLY A 162 4.83 -2.21 2.33
CA GLY A 162 4.97 -3.65 2.09
C GLY A 162 3.92 -4.25 1.16
N PHE A 163 2.65 -4.07 1.52
CA PHE A 163 1.50 -4.68 0.84
C PHE A 163 0.45 -3.63 0.53
N ASP A 164 -0.26 -3.82 -0.58
CA ASP A 164 -1.43 -3.04 -0.93
C ASP A 164 -2.40 -3.85 -1.78
N TYR A 165 -3.57 -3.28 -2.05
CA TYR A 165 -4.36 -3.66 -3.20
C TYR A 165 -4.82 -2.45 -3.99
N VAL A 166 -4.91 -2.60 -5.30
CA VAL A 166 -5.47 -1.61 -6.21
C VAL A 166 -6.91 -2.00 -6.53
N LEU A 167 -7.86 -1.25 -5.99
CA LEU A 167 -9.30 -1.42 -6.18
C LEU A 167 -9.82 -0.46 -7.24
N MET A 168 -10.47 -1.00 -8.27
CA MET A 168 -11.10 -0.20 -9.30
C MET A 168 -12.47 0.31 -8.83
N ALA A 169 -12.61 1.63 -8.68
CA ALA A 169 -13.90 2.24 -8.35
C ALA A 169 -14.70 2.61 -9.61
N SER A 170 -14.02 3.07 -10.66
CA SER A 170 -14.63 3.33 -11.97
C SER A 170 -14.93 2.04 -12.72
N ASP A 171 -15.85 2.09 -13.69
CA ASP A 171 -16.07 0.93 -14.56
C ASP A 171 -14.98 0.84 -15.64
N PRO A 172 -14.13 -0.22 -15.66
CA PRO A 172 -13.11 -0.42 -16.68
C PRO A 172 -13.65 -0.40 -18.11
N ALA A 173 -14.89 -0.85 -18.34
CA ALA A 173 -15.49 -0.89 -19.67
C ALA A 173 -15.71 0.50 -20.27
N THR A 174 -15.69 1.56 -19.44
CA THR A 174 -15.82 2.96 -19.86
C THR A 174 -14.48 3.63 -20.17
N LEU A 175 -13.35 2.92 -19.98
CA LEU A 175 -12.01 3.50 -20.08
C LEU A 175 -11.33 3.14 -21.39
N ASN A 176 -10.77 4.15 -22.07
CA ASN A 176 -9.81 3.96 -23.15
C ASN A 176 -8.39 4.27 -22.63
N GLY A 177 -7.60 3.23 -22.33
CA GLY A 177 -6.31 3.35 -21.63
C GLY A 177 -6.47 3.24 -20.11
N GLY A 178 -5.57 3.84 -19.34
CA GLY A 178 -5.65 3.79 -17.87
C GLY A 178 -5.38 2.40 -17.25
N ARG A 179 -4.74 1.49 -18.01
CA ARG A 179 -4.62 0.08 -17.64
C ARG A 179 -3.66 -0.08 -16.47
N PHE A 180 -3.96 -1.02 -15.58
CA PHE A 180 -3.01 -1.45 -14.56
C PHE A 180 -2.09 -2.52 -15.14
N GLU A 181 -0.80 -2.32 -15.00
CA GLU A 181 0.24 -3.19 -15.53
C GLU A 181 1.28 -3.46 -14.44
N PHE A 182 1.81 -4.68 -14.37
CA PHE A 182 2.96 -5.00 -13.54
C PHE A 182 4.03 -5.76 -14.32
N PHE A 183 5.28 -5.60 -13.89
CA PHE A 183 6.44 -6.27 -14.46
C PHE A 183 6.63 -7.64 -13.81
N CYS A 184 6.70 -8.69 -14.63
CA CYS A 184 6.95 -10.07 -14.22
C CYS A 184 8.47 -10.33 -14.11
N GLY A 185 9.10 -9.74 -13.11
CA GLY A 185 10.54 -9.87 -12.86
C GLY A 185 10.94 -9.26 -11.53
N THR A 186 12.22 -9.37 -11.17
CA THR A 186 12.73 -8.80 -9.91
C THR A 186 12.97 -7.29 -10.01
N MET A 187 13.12 -6.63 -8.87
CA MET A 187 13.50 -5.22 -8.80
C MET A 187 14.85 -4.95 -9.47
N GLU A 188 15.82 -5.84 -9.35
CA GLU A 188 17.14 -5.71 -9.96
C GLU A 188 17.04 -5.74 -11.49
N GLN A 189 16.27 -6.70 -12.03
CA GLN A 189 16.02 -6.79 -13.46
C GLN A 189 15.29 -5.56 -14.00
N ALA A 190 14.27 -5.08 -13.28
CA ALA A 190 13.57 -3.85 -13.61
C ALA A 190 14.53 -2.64 -13.61
N ALA A 191 15.37 -2.51 -12.59
CA ALA A 191 16.32 -1.42 -12.47
C ALA A 191 17.35 -1.42 -13.61
N ASP A 192 17.86 -2.60 -13.99
CA ASP A 192 18.77 -2.75 -15.13
C ASP A 192 18.13 -2.31 -16.44
N LEU A 193 16.87 -2.71 -16.69
CA LEU A 193 16.12 -2.32 -17.89
C LEU A 193 15.83 -0.81 -17.94
N LEU A 194 15.62 -0.19 -16.77
CA LEU A 194 15.38 1.24 -16.62
C LEU A 194 16.67 2.07 -16.49
N GLY A 195 17.85 1.43 -16.51
CA GLY A 195 19.13 2.11 -16.36
C GLY A 195 19.31 2.82 -15.02
N THR A 196 18.78 2.25 -13.93
CA THR A 196 18.77 2.83 -12.59
C THR A 196 19.21 1.82 -11.52
N GLN A 197 19.06 2.16 -10.24
CA GLN A 197 19.26 1.25 -9.12
C GLN A 197 17.92 0.84 -8.50
N ALA A 198 17.84 -0.37 -7.93
CA ALA A 198 16.62 -0.90 -7.32
C ALA A 198 16.03 0.04 -6.23
N SER A 199 16.89 0.72 -5.47
CA SER A 199 16.48 1.71 -4.46
C SER A 199 15.76 2.93 -5.05
N ALA A 200 16.07 3.31 -6.29
CA ALA A 200 15.47 4.45 -6.99
C ALA A 200 14.13 4.11 -7.65
N LEU A 201 13.69 2.83 -7.65
CA LEU A 201 12.43 2.41 -8.27
C LEU A 201 11.17 3.06 -7.65
N THR A 202 11.30 3.75 -6.52
CA THR A 202 10.19 4.56 -5.96
C THR A 202 9.94 5.88 -6.68
N GLU A 203 10.87 6.35 -7.49
CA GLU A 203 10.85 7.69 -8.10
C GLU A 203 9.82 7.83 -9.24
N GLY A 204 9.52 6.73 -9.93
CA GLY A 204 8.61 6.72 -11.07
C GLY A 204 9.35 6.85 -12.40
N PHE A 205 9.16 5.88 -13.30
CA PHE A 205 9.83 5.82 -14.60
C PHE A 205 8.82 5.80 -15.73
N ALA A 206 9.04 6.64 -16.75
CA ALA A 206 8.12 6.79 -17.88
C ALA A 206 8.43 5.83 -19.04
N ASP A 207 9.63 5.25 -19.07
CA ASP A 207 10.07 4.31 -20.09
C ASP A 207 9.18 3.07 -20.14
N ASP A 208 8.98 2.53 -21.35
CA ASP A 208 8.29 1.26 -21.53
C ASP A 208 9.25 0.09 -21.27
N LEU A 209 8.71 -0.97 -20.67
CA LEU A 209 9.42 -2.23 -20.46
C LEU A 209 9.09 -3.23 -21.58
N PRO A 210 9.93 -4.28 -21.79
CA PRO A 210 9.64 -5.33 -22.76
C PRO A 210 8.25 -5.95 -22.53
N ALA A 211 7.40 -5.96 -23.56
CA ALA A 211 6.00 -6.32 -23.44
C ALA A 211 5.78 -7.76 -22.98
N GLU A 212 6.71 -8.65 -23.30
CA GLU A 212 6.71 -10.05 -22.86
C GLU A 212 6.97 -10.23 -21.35
N LEU A 213 7.46 -9.20 -20.66
CA LEU A 213 7.67 -9.17 -19.21
C LEU A 213 6.61 -8.32 -18.50
N VAL A 214 5.56 -7.86 -19.19
CA VAL A 214 4.51 -7.02 -18.61
C VAL A 214 3.17 -7.75 -18.65
N GLU A 215 2.57 -7.93 -17.48
CA GLU A 215 1.19 -8.41 -17.37
C GLU A 215 0.25 -7.21 -17.31
N THR A 216 -0.80 -7.22 -18.14
CA THR A 216 -1.88 -6.23 -18.11
C THR A 216 -3.11 -6.84 -17.44
N ILE A 217 -3.63 -6.19 -16.39
CA ILE A 217 -4.78 -6.69 -15.65
C ILE A 217 -6.09 -6.17 -16.26
N ASN A 218 -6.98 -7.12 -16.60
CA ASN A 218 -8.34 -6.84 -17.04
C ASN A 218 -9.30 -7.01 -15.86
N PHE A 219 -9.68 -5.91 -15.21
CA PHE A 219 -10.70 -5.93 -14.16
C PHE A 219 -12.09 -6.21 -14.76
N PRO A 220 -12.85 -7.19 -14.24
CA PRO A 220 -14.19 -7.51 -14.77
C PRO A 220 -15.23 -6.38 -14.63
N GLY A 221 -15.03 -5.47 -13.67
CA GLY A 221 -15.94 -4.37 -13.38
C GLY A 221 -15.44 -3.52 -12.21
N PRO A 222 -16.21 -2.49 -11.80
CA PRO A 222 -15.93 -1.78 -10.56
C PRO A 222 -16.10 -2.71 -9.35
N GLY A 223 -15.38 -2.44 -8.27
CA GLY A 223 -15.38 -3.29 -7.07
C GLY A 223 -14.43 -4.48 -7.13
N TYR A 224 -13.74 -4.68 -8.26
CA TYR A 224 -12.65 -5.64 -8.39
C TYR A 224 -11.31 -5.02 -8.05
N ALA A 225 -10.41 -5.83 -7.49
CA ALA A 225 -9.10 -5.40 -7.06
C ALA A 225 -7.99 -6.40 -7.41
N LEU A 226 -6.76 -5.92 -7.34
CA LEU A 226 -5.51 -6.70 -7.43
C LEU A 226 -4.70 -6.45 -6.16
N PHE A 227 -4.25 -7.51 -5.51
CA PHE A 227 -3.37 -7.47 -4.35
C PHE A 227 -1.92 -7.60 -4.81
N GLN A 228 -0.99 -6.94 -4.12
CA GLN A 228 0.44 -7.04 -4.43
C GLN A 228 1.32 -6.77 -3.21
N GLN A 229 2.57 -7.25 -3.29
CA GLN A 229 3.67 -6.76 -2.47
C GLN A 229 4.23 -5.49 -3.12
N GLY A 230 3.63 -4.34 -2.83
CA GLY A 230 3.94 -3.07 -3.50
C GLY A 230 5.43 -2.71 -3.51
N HIS A 231 6.18 -3.04 -2.44
CA HIS A 231 7.62 -2.79 -2.38
C HIS A 231 8.49 -3.66 -3.29
N LEU A 232 7.97 -4.80 -3.77
CA LEU A 232 8.69 -5.77 -4.63
C LEU A 232 8.15 -5.79 -6.06
N VAL A 233 6.85 -5.57 -6.24
CA VAL A 233 6.21 -5.62 -7.55
C VAL A 233 6.32 -4.26 -8.23
N LEU A 234 7.13 -4.16 -9.28
CA LEU A 234 7.14 -2.96 -10.12
C LEU A 234 5.85 -2.90 -10.94
N HIS A 235 5.10 -1.81 -10.80
CA HIS A 235 3.79 -1.65 -11.41
C HIS A 235 3.53 -0.22 -11.87
N ARG A 236 2.48 -0.04 -12.69
CA ARG A 236 2.05 1.26 -13.20
C ARG A 236 0.55 1.32 -13.50
N ALA A 237 0.07 2.54 -13.71
CA ALA A 237 -1.21 2.81 -14.31
C ALA A 237 -1.02 3.67 -15.58
N THR A 238 -1.21 3.07 -16.76
CA THR A 238 -0.90 3.74 -18.04
C THR A 238 -1.71 5.01 -18.23
N ARG A 239 -1.29 5.86 -19.16
CA ARG A 239 -2.10 7.02 -19.58
C ARG A 239 -3.45 6.60 -20.14
N LEU A 240 -4.42 7.50 -20.08
CA LEU A 240 -5.65 7.40 -20.85
C LEU A 240 -5.43 7.94 -22.28
N PHE A 241 -6.20 7.45 -23.23
CA PHE A 241 -6.25 7.97 -24.60
C PHE A 241 -7.41 8.94 -24.83
N GLU A 242 -8.39 8.94 -23.92
CA GLU A 242 -9.56 9.83 -23.90
C GLU A 242 -9.85 10.25 -22.47
N VAL A 243 -10.45 11.43 -22.29
CA VAL A 243 -10.86 11.92 -20.96
C VAL A 243 -11.96 11.02 -20.40
N ALA A 244 -11.71 10.41 -19.23
CA ALA A 244 -12.69 9.58 -18.54
C ALA A 244 -12.51 9.66 -17.00
N GLU A 245 -13.57 9.35 -16.26
CA GLU A 245 -13.48 9.18 -14.80
C GLU A 245 -12.79 7.86 -14.49
N ARG A 246 -11.48 7.88 -14.27
CA ARG A 246 -10.73 6.74 -13.70
C ARG A 246 -10.40 7.02 -12.24
N ILE A 247 -10.92 6.20 -11.35
CA ILE A 247 -10.70 6.27 -9.92
C ILE A 247 -10.25 4.89 -9.43
N THR A 248 -9.13 4.84 -8.72
CA THR A 248 -8.68 3.65 -7.99
C THR A 248 -8.39 3.99 -6.54
N LEU A 249 -8.69 3.05 -5.64
CA LEU A 249 -8.26 3.13 -4.24
C LEU A 249 -7.05 2.22 -4.07
N VAL A 250 -6.08 2.66 -3.28
CA VAL A 250 -4.86 1.91 -2.96
C VAL A 250 -4.69 1.82 -1.43
N PRO A 251 -5.36 0.87 -0.75
CA PRO A 251 -5.20 0.65 0.68
C PRO A 251 -3.96 -0.19 1.01
N GLY A 252 -3.13 0.32 1.93
CA GLY A 252 -1.92 -0.36 2.39
C GLY A 252 -2.13 -1.28 3.59
N TYR A 253 -1.28 -2.30 3.69
CA TYR A 253 -1.26 -3.29 4.77
C TYR A 253 0.17 -3.57 5.26
N VAL A 254 0.27 -4.05 6.50
CA VAL A 254 1.48 -4.60 7.10
C VAL A 254 1.23 -6.04 7.52
N THR A 255 2.29 -6.85 7.61
CA THR A 255 2.22 -8.17 8.23
C THR A 255 2.03 -8.05 9.75
N ALA A 256 1.38 -9.03 10.38
CA ALA A 256 1.36 -9.14 11.84
C ALA A 256 2.66 -9.75 12.38
N ASP A 257 3.37 -10.51 11.55
CA ASP A 257 4.72 -10.99 11.84
C ASP A 257 5.72 -9.86 11.60
N GLN A 258 6.32 -9.37 12.67
CA GLN A 258 7.29 -8.28 12.66
C GLN A 258 8.68 -8.77 13.08
N SER A 259 8.99 -10.05 12.87
CA SER A 259 10.34 -10.57 13.13
C SER A 259 11.36 -10.11 12.10
N GLY A 260 10.91 -9.81 10.88
CA GLY A 260 11.74 -9.28 9.80
C GLY A 260 11.90 -7.76 9.82
N ASP A 261 12.63 -7.25 8.83
CA ASP A 261 12.73 -5.83 8.57
C ASP A 261 11.41 -5.30 8.01
N ASP A 262 11.00 -4.12 8.46
CA ASP A 262 9.81 -3.45 7.93
C ASP A 262 10.14 -2.84 6.56
N PRO A 263 9.42 -3.21 5.48
CA PRO A 263 9.69 -2.73 4.12
C PRO A 263 9.26 -1.27 3.92
N THR A 264 8.66 -0.62 4.91
CA THR A 264 8.26 0.79 4.82
C THR A 264 9.49 1.68 4.66
N LYS A 265 9.56 2.43 3.56
CA LYS A 265 10.70 3.32 3.21
C LYS A 265 10.60 4.65 3.94
N VAL A 266 10.91 4.66 5.23
CA VAL A 266 10.82 5.82 6.13
C VAL A 266 11.52 7.06 5.56
N GLU A 267 12.72 6.88 5.01
CA GLU A 267 13.53 7.92 4.38
C GLU A 267 12.81 8.60 3.20
N ARG A 268 12.02 7.83 2.44
CA ARG A 268 11.20 8.36 1.34
C ARG A 268 9.93 9.03 1.86
N ILE A 269 9.21 8.38 2.76
CA ILE A 269 7.93 8.89 3.27
C ILE A 269 8.10 10.20 4.05
N THR A 270 9.20 10.36 4.78
CA THR A 270 9.54 11.62 5.45
C THR A 270 9.72 12.81 4.50
N THR A 271 9.83 12.61 3.17
CA THR A 271 9.86 13.74 2.20
C THR A 271 8.48 14.14 1.71
N TRP A 272 7.42 13.42 2.10
CA TRP A 272 6.08 13.68 1.59
C TRP A 272 5.42 14.83 2.36
N GLY A 273 4.78 15.76 1.64
CA GLY A 273 4.13 16.94 2.21
C GLY A 273 2.76 16.69 2.86
N GLU A 274 2.52 15.51 3.43
CA GLU A 274 1.23 15.16 4.03
C GLU A 274 1.11 15.66 5.47
N PRO A 275 -0.01 16.28 5.87
CA PRO A 275 -0.19 16.73 7.24
C PRO A 275 -0.05 15.59 8.25
N GLY A 276 0.82 15.77 9.24
CA GLY A 276 1.00 14.82 10.34
C GLY A 276 1.86 13.59 10.02
N ILE A 277 2.42 13.46 8.80
CA ILE A 277 3.09 12.23 8.38
C ILE A 277 4.28 11.82 9.25
N LEU A 278 5.04 12.79 9.78
CA LEU A 278 6.15 12.51 10.69
C LEU A 278 5.66 11.92 12.03
N ALA A 279 4.51 12.39 12.52
CA ALA A 279 3.89 11.84 13.72
C ALA A 279 3.32 10.44 13.45
N GLU A 280 2.82 10.18 12.25
CA GLU A 280 2.39 8.83 11.85
C GLU A 280 3.55 7.86 11.76
N LEU A 281 4.69 8.28 11.20
CA LEU A 281 5.92 7.47 11.18
C LEU A 281 6.40 7.17 12.61
N ALA A 282 6.36 8.14 13.51
CA ALA A 282 6.69 7.91 14.92
C ALA A 282 5.76 6.87 15.56
N ARG A 283 4.46 6.92 15.25
CA ARG A 283 3.48 5.93 15.71
C ARG A 283 3.70 4.55 15.08
N HIS A 284 4.09 4.49 13.80
CA HIS A 284 4.43 3.25 13.11
C HIS A 284 5.65 2.60 13.76
N ALA A 285 6.76 3.34 13.89
CA ALA A 285 7.98 2.85 14.53
C ALA A 285 7.74 2.41 15.98
N ALA A 286 6.97 3.18 16.76
CA ALA A 286 6.60 2.79 18.13
C ALA A 286 5.73 1.52 18.16
N TRP A 287 4.81 1.35 17.21
CA TRP A 287 3.99 0.14 17.10
C TRP A 287 4.85 -1.08 16.73
N GLN A 288 5.78 -0.93 15.79
CA GLN A 288 6.75 -1.98 15.42
C GLN A 288 7.58 -2.42 16.63
N SER A 289 8.21 -1.46 17.30
CA SER A 289 9.01 -1.73 18.50
C SER A 289 8.20 -2.33 19.63
N ARG A 290 6.94 -1.89 19.84
CA ARG A 290 6.06 -2.51 20.84
C ARG A 290 5.85 -4.00 20.56
N VAL A 291 5.59 -4.38 19.31
CA VAL A 291 5.41 -5.79 18.92
C VAL A 291 6.68 -6.60 19.17
N LYS A 292 7.84 -6.09 18.74
CA LYS A 292 9.14 -6.75 18.94
C LYS A 292 9.49 -6.87 20.43
N LEU A 293 9.21 -5.85 21.24
CA LEU A 293 9.41 -5.86 22.70
C LEU A 293 8.47 -6.86 23.41
N GLU A 294 7.20 -6.95 23.01
CA GLU A 294 6.27 -7.95 23.52
C GLU A 294 6.77 -9.38 23.23
N SER A 295 7.23 -9.63 22.00
CA SER A 295 7.85 -10.91 21.63
C SER A 295 9.11 -11.21 22.45
N LEU A 296 9.94 -10.19 22.68
CA LEU A 296 11.15 -10.32 23.49
C LEU A 296 10.81 -10.69 24.94
N ILE A 297 9.81 -10.04 25.56
CA ILE A 297 9.35 -10.38 26.91
C ILE A 297 8.84 -11.83 26.98
N GLU A 298 8.14 -12.29 25.95
CA GLU A 298 7.55 -13.64 25.91
C GLU A 298 8.59 -14.74 25.64
N GLN A 299 9.65 -14.46 24.87
CA GLN A 299 10.54 -15.48 24.32
C GLN A 299 11.99 -15.43 24.85
N MET A 300 12.41 -14.33 25.49
CA MET A 300 13.79 -14.19 25.98
C MET A 300 14.12 -15.28 27.02
N PRO A 301 15.15 -16.11 26.79
CA PRO A 301 15.58 -17.09 27.78
C PRO A 301 16.19 -16.39 29.00
N ILE A 302 15.96 -16.94 30.19
CA ILE A 302 16.62 -16.48 31.41
C ILE A 302 18.03 -17.06 31.47
N ALA A 303 18.94 -16.46 30.70
CA ALA A 303 20.35 -16.81 30.62
C ALA A 303 21.21 -15.53 30.58
N ASP A 304 22.37 -15.58 31.24
CA ASP A 304 23.31 -14.44 31.30
C ASP A 304 24.21 -14.42 30.05
N ASP A 305 23.63 -14.12 28.89
CA ASP A 305 24.36 -13.85 27.63
C ASP A 305 24.20 -12.37 27.25
N PRO A 306 25.12 -11.49 27.67
CA PRO A 306 25.01 -10.05 27.43
C PRO A 306 24.94 -9.69 25.94
N ASP A 307 25.66 -10.40 25.08
CA ASP A 307 25.71 -10.08 23.65
C ASP A 307 24.39 -10.41 22.96
N ALA A 308 23.79 -11.57 23.27
CA ALA A 308 22.47 -11.94 22.77
C ALA A 308 21.35 -11.02 23.29
N ILE A 309 21.43 -10.61 24.56
CA ILE A 309 20.48 -9.66 25.16
C ILE A 309 20.57 -8.31 24.45
N VAL A 310 21.78 -7.77 24.25
CA VAL A 310 21.99 -6.49 23.56
C VAL A 310 21.51 -6.57 22.12
N ALA A 311 21.81 -7.65 21.40
CA ALA A 311 21.34 -7.84 20.02
C ALA A 311 19.80 -7.84 19.93
N SER A 312 19.13 -8.54 20.85
CA SER A 312 17.66 -8.62 20.88
C SER A 312 17.02 -7.28 21.20
N LEU A 313 17.59 -6.52 22.16
CA LEU A 313 17.11 -5.18 22.49
C LEU A 313 17.30 -4.20 21.34
N ARG A 314 18.46 -4.23 20.66
CA ARG A 314 18.71 -3.41 19.46
C ARG A 314 17.74 -3.74 18.33
N ASN A 315 17.48 -5.02 18.08
CA ASN A 315 16.49 -5.43 17.09
C ASN A 315 15.10 -4.88 17.43
N ALA A 316 14.71 -4.90 18.71
CA ALA A 316 13.41 -4.41 19.14
C ALA A 316 13.26 -2.88 19.03
N THR A 317 14.35 -2.11 19.08
CA THR A 317 14.31 -0.64 18.96
C THR A 317 14.74 -0.11 17.60
N ALA A 318 15.17 -0.98 16.67
CA ALA A 318 15.77 -0.59 15.40
C ALA A 318 14.89 0.35 14.56
N ASP A 319 13.56 0.16 14.55
CA ASP A 319 12.63 1.01 13.80
C ASP A 319 12.54 2.44 14.35
N ILE A 320 12.67 2.60 15.68
CA ILE A 320 12.74 3.92 16.33
C ILE A 320 14.07 4.59 15.96
N ASP A 321 15.18 3.87 16.09
CA ASP A 321 16.51 4.40 15.79
C ASP A 321 16.64 4.80 14.31
N ARG A 322 16.08 3.99 13.39
CA ARG A 322 16.00 4.27 11.95
C ARG A 322 15.24 5.56 11.67
N LEU A 323 14.09 5.77 12.32
CA LEU A 323 13.33 7.01 12.16
C LEU A 323 14.07 8.21 12.75
N ILE A 324 14.67 8.09 13.94
CA ILE A 324 15.46 9.18 14.54
C ILE A 324 16.57 9.63 13.59
N ALA A 325 17.36 8.69 13.08
CA ALA A 325 18.43 8.98 12.12
C ALA A 325 17.91 9.72 10.88
N SER A 326 16.80 9.24 10.29
CA SER A 326 16.19 9.88 9.12
C SER A 326 15.70 11.31 9.38
N LEU A 327 15.19 11.59 10.60
CA LEU A 327 14.73 12.92 10.98
C LEU A 327 15.89 13.86 11.34
N GLU A 328 16.98 13.34 11.91
CA GLU A 328 18.17 14.12 12.24
C GLU A 328 18.96 14.52 10.99
N GLU A 329 19.06 13.65 9.98
CA GLU A 329 19.72 13.96 8.70
C GLU A 329 19.02 15.06 7.89
N LYS A 330 17.75 15.35 8.19
CA LYS A 330 16.95 16.38 7.51
C LYS A 330 17.03 17.76 8.16
N ASN A 331 17.59 17.86 9.36
CA ASN A 331 17.82 19.13 10.07
C ASN A 331 19.23 19.66 9.80
#